data_AF-A0A3M5H427-F1
#
_entry.id   AF-A0A3M5H427-F1
#
_cell.length_a   1.000
_cell.length_b   1.000
_cell.length_c   1.000
_cell.angle_alpha   90.00
_cell.angle_beta   90.00
_cell.angle_gamma   90.00
#
_symmetry.space_group_name_H-M   'P 1'
#
loop_
_entity.id
_entity.type
_entity.pdbx_description
1 polymer ?
#
loop_
_entity_poly.entity_id
_entity_poly.type
_entity_poly.pdbx_seq_one_letter_code
_entity_poly.pdbx_strand_id
1 'polypeptide(L)'
;MSIRLALPEDSLQIATIHLESWRSAYEGIIPSAYINRITLEARLSHWNKVIASGESGLYVKVDRLDRVLGWVATGIDREHPEDRSVAEIQAIYI
;
A
#
# COMPACT_ATOMS: atom_id res chain seq x y z
N MET A 1 5.19 -1.02 18.98
CA MET A 1 5.73 -1.40 17.68
C MET A 1 5.33 -2.81 17.36
N SER A 2 4.35 -2.97 16.48
CA SER A 2 3.77 -4.26 16.06
C SER A 2 3.47 -4.23 14.57
N ILE A 3 3.29 -5.41 13.99
CA ILE A 3 2.71 -5.55 12.66
C ILE A 3 1.30 -6.11 12.87
N ARG A 4 0.30 -5.50 12.23
CA ARG A 4 -1.11 -5.90 12.33
C ARG A 4 -1.81 -5.72 10.99
N LEU A 5 -3.00 -6.30 10.83
CA LEU A 5 -3.87 -5.98 9.71
C LEU A 5 -4.21 -4.48 9.72
N ALA A 6 -4.32 -3.91 8.52
CA ALA A 6 -4.77 -2.54 8.34
C ALA A 6 -6.23 -2.38 8.74
N LEU A 7 -6.54 -1.25 9.35
CA LEU A 7 -7.88 -0.80 9.72
C LEU A 7 -8.31 0.35 8.79
N PRO A 8 -9.61 0.63 8.64
CA PRO A 8 -10.09 1.73 7.81
C PRO A 8 -9.43 3.08 8.13
N GLU A 9 -9.14 3.35 9.40
CA GLU A 9 -8.45 4.56 9.87
C GLU A 9 -6.98 4.67 9.39
N ASP A 10 -6.34 3.56 8.99
CA ASP A 10 -4.97 3.57 8.49
C ASP A 10 -4.87 4.08 7.03
N SER A 11 -5.99 4.09 6.29
CA SER A 11 -6.02 4.35 4.84
C SER A 11 -5.31 5.64 4.43
N LEU A 12 -5.46 6.70 5.24
CA LEU A 12 -4.81 7.99 4.97
C LEU A 12 -3.29 7.92 5.13
N GLN A 13 -2.80 7.24 6.17
CA GLN A 13 -1.36 7.09 6.40
C GLN A 13 -0.75 6.17 5.33
N ILE A 14 -1.43 5.09 4.95
CA ILE A 14 -1.03 4.19 3.87
C ILE A 14 -0.93 4.95 2.53
N ALA A 15 -1.95 5.72 2.19
CA ALA A 15 -1.97 6.51 0.96
C ALA A 15 -0.86 7.58 0.92
N THR A 16 -0.61 8.22 2.07
CA THR A 16 0.47 9.21 2.22
C THR A 16 1.83 8.57 2.02
N ILE A 17 2.12 7.47 2.71
CA ILE A 17 3.38 6.72 2.56
C ILE A 17 3.58 6.29 1.10
N HIS A 18 2.54 5.73 0.48
CA HIS A 18 2.61 5.33 -0.93
C HIS A 18 3.02 6.51 -1.82
N LEU A 19 2.38 7.67 -1.67
CA LEU A 19 2.64 8.85 -2.50
C LEU A 19 4.07 9.37 -2.32
N GLU A 20 4.49 9.56 -1.07
CA GLU A 20 5.79 10.16 -0.75
C GLU A 20 6.94 9.21 -1.08
N SER A 21 6.84 7.93 -0.71
CA SER A 21 7.85 6.93 -1.05
C SER A 21 7.95 6.73 -2.57
N TRP A 22 6.84 6.78 -3.31
CA TRP A 22 6.88 6.69 -4.78
C TRP A 22 7.55 7.92 -5.41
N ARG A 23 7.24 9.12 -4.95
CA ARG A 23 7.90 10.35 -5.42
C ARG A 23 9.39 10.30 -5.17
N SER A 24 9.81 9.93 -3.96
CA SER A 24 11.22 9.87 -3.59
C SER A 24 11.97 8.75 -4.30
N ALA A 25 11.40 7.54 -4.41
CA ALA A 25 12.11 6.39 -4.96
C ALA A 25 12.31 6.47 -6.48
N TYR A 26 11.40 7.15 -7.19
CA TYR A 26 11.40 7.18 -8.65
C TYR A 26 11.75 8.56 -9.25
N GLU A 27 12.06 9.55 -8.42
CA GLU A 27 12.57 10.84 -8.88
C GLU A 27 13.81 10.63 -9.76
N GLY A 28 13.81 11.26 -10.95
CA GLY A 28 14.90 11.13 -11.91
C GLY A 28 14.96 9.79 -12.68
N ILE A 29 14.17 8.78 -12.28
CA ILE A 29 14.06 7.48 -12.97
C ILE A 29 12.85 7.45 -13.89
N ILE A 30 11.69 7.88 -13.37
CA ILE A 30 10.43 7.97 -14.11
C ILE A 30 10.17 9.45 -14.46
N PRO A 31 9.68 9.78 -15.68
CA PRO A 31 9.38 11.17 -16.01
C PRO A 31 8.40 11.78 -15.01
N SER A 32 8.70 12.99 -14.54
CA SER A 32 7.94 13.68 -13.49
C SER A 32 6.45 13.82 -13.83
N ALA A 33 6.10 13.92 -15.11
CA ALA A 33 4.71 13.95 -15.56
C ALA A 33 3.90 12.71 -15.15
N TYR A 34 4.52 11.53 -15.03
CA TYR A 34 3.85 10.32 -14.54
C TYR A 34 3.75 10.32 -13.02
N ILE A 35 4.81 10.72 -12.32
CA ILE A 35 4.84 10.83 -10.85
C ILE A 35 3.77 11.82 -10.37
N ASN A 36 3.64 12.97 -11.06
CA ASN A 36 2.72 14.04 -10.72
C ASN A 36 1.23 13.69 -10.97
N ARG A 37 0.94 12.61 -11.71
CA ARG A 37 -0.43 12.12 -11.88
C ARG A 37 -0.92 11.29 -10.69
N ILE A 38 -0.02 10.86 -9.81
CA ILE A 38 -0.39 10.17 -8.59
C ILE A 38 -0.79 11.23 -7.57
N THR A 39 -2.05 11.19 -7.16
CA THR A 39 -2.61 12.13 -6.18
C THR A 39 -2.98 11.40 -4.90
N LEU A 40 -2.96 12.13 -3.77
CA LEU A 40 -3.32 11.58 -2.47
C LEU A 40 -4.78 11.11 -2.48
N GLU A 41 -5.69 11.87 -3.10
CA GLU A 41 -7.11 11.53 -3.16
C GLU A 41 -7.33 10.21 -3.91
N ALA A 42 -6.64 10.01 -5.04
CA ALA A 42 -6.73 8.78 -5.81
C ALA A 42 -6.17 7.58 -5.04
N ARG A 43 -5.06 7.75 -4.31
CA ARG A 43 -4.49 6.69 -3.46
C ARG A 43 -5.38 6.39 -2.27
N LEU A 44 -5.94 7.40 -1.60
CA LEU A 44 -6.86 7.22 -0.49
C LEU A 44 -8.13 6.48 -0.92
N SER A 45 -8.73 6.87 -2.04
CA SER A 45 -9.90 6.19 -2.60
C SER A 45 -9.61 4.72 -2.91
N HIS A 46 -8.43 4.43 -3.46
CA HIS A 46 -7.99 3.06 -3.73
C HIS A 46 -7.85 2.24 -2.44
N TRP A 47 -7.10 2.74 -1.44
CA TRP A 47 -6.86 1.99 -0.21
C TRP A 47 -8.10 1.81 0.66
N ASN A 48 -9.01 2.78 0.69
CA ASN A 48 -10.32 2.62 1.32
C ASN A 48 -11.07 1.40 0.76
N LYS A 49 -11.06 1.21 -0.56
CA LYS A 49 -11.73 0.07 -1.21
C LYS A 49 -11.03 -1.24 -0.91
N VAL A 50 -9.71 -1.26 -0.94
CA VAL A 50 -8.90 -2.46 -0.68
C VAL A 50 -9.08 -2.94 0.76
N ILE A 51 -9.08 -2.02 1.73
CA ILE A 51 -9.32 -2.36 3.14
C ILE A 51 -10.76 -2.82 3.35
N ALA A 52 -11.73 -2.14 2.72
CA ALA A 52 -13.14 -2.52 2.84
C ALA A 52 -13.48 -3.87 2.21
N SER A 53 -12.78 -4.28 1.15
CA SER A 53 -13.04 -5.58 0.51
C SER A 53 -12.57 -6.76 1.37
N GLY A 54 -11.51 -6.58 2.17
CA GLY A 54 -10.90 -7.66 2.96
C GLY A 54 -10.29 -8.79 2.13
N GLU A 55 -10.24 -8.65 0.81
CA GLU A 55 -9.77 -9.69 -0.13
C GLU A 55 -8.24 -9.79 -0.21
N SER A 56 -7.53 -8.77 0.27
CA SER A 56 -6.08 -8.71 0.26
C SER A 56 -5.51 -8.70 1.68
N GLY A 57 -4.37 -9.35 1.86
CA GLY A 57 -3.63 -9.29 3.12
C GLY A 57 -2.86 -7.97 3.20
N LEU A 58 -3.51 -6.92 3.70
CA LEU A 58 -2.89 -5.62 3.95
C LEU A 58 -2.46 -5.52 5.41
N TYR A 59 -1.14 -5.42 5.63
CA TYR A 59 -0.55 -5.31 6.95
C TYR A 59 0.20 -3.98 7.08
N VAL A 60 0.11 -3.39 8.26
CA VAL A 60 0.80 -2.14 8.64
C VAL A 60 1.81 -2.40 9.76
N LYS A 61 2.95 -1.73 9.68
CA LYS A 61 3.88 -1.56 10.79
C LYS A 61 3.47 -0.30 11.55
N VAL A 62 3.15 -0.42 12.83
CA VAL A 62 2.82 0.74 13.68
C VAL A 62 3.84 0.96 14.79
N ASP A 63 3.95 2.20 15.26
CA ASP A 63 4.81 2.57 16.39
C ASP A 63 4.17 2.27 17.76
N ARG A 64 4.39 3.09 18.80
CA ARG A 64 3.72 2.94 20.11
C ARG A 64 2.50 3.87 20.27
N LEU A 65 2.31 4.78 19.31
CA LEU A 65 1.24 5.78 19.25
C LEU A 65 0.29 5.48 18.09
N ASP A 66 0.29 4.24 17.58
CA ASP A 66 -0.48 3.78 16.42
C ASP A 66 -0.24 4.56 15.11
N ARG A 67 0.91 5.21 14.97
CA ARG A 67 1.32 5.80 13.69
C ARG A 67 1.84 4.71 12.76
N VAL A 68 1.37 4.71 11.51
CA VAL A 68 1.82 3.77 10.48
C VAL A 68 3.19 4.22 9.98
N LEU A 69 4.16 3.32 10.02
CA LEU A 69 5.54 3.53 9.59
C LEU A 69 5.86 2.87 8.24
N GLY A 70 4.95 2.04 7.74
CA GLY A 70 5.14 1.26 6.52
C GLY A 70 4.04 0.20 6.41
N TRP A 71 3.91 -0.39 5.23
CA TRP A 71 2.86 -1.37 4.95
C TRP A 71 3.26 -2.33 3.83
N VAL A 72 2.60 -3.50 3.82
CA VAL A 72 2.74 -4.51 2.78
C VAL A 72 1.35 -4.99 2.37
N ALA A 73 1.11 -5.02 1.06
CA ALA A 73 -0.07 -5.65 0.48
C ALA A 73 0.33 -7.00 -0.11
N THR A 74 -0.45 -8.02 0.23
CA THR A 74 -0.30 -9.38 -0.29
C THR A 74 -1.62 -9.84 -0.90
N GLY A 75 -1.55 -10.74 -1.87
CA GLY A 75 -2.73 -11.29 -2.50
C GLY A 75 -2.42 -12.55 -3.30
N ILE A 76 -3.42 -13.01 -4.04
CA ILE A 76 -3.26 -14.09 -5.01
C ILE A 76 -2.26 -13.64 -6.08
N ASP A 77 -1.50 -14.60 -6.63
CA ASP A 77 -0.67 -14.35 -7.82
C ASP A 77 -1.53 -13.77 -8.96
N ARG A 78 -1.14 -12.59 -9.46
CA ARG A 78 -1.82 -11.95 -10.59
C ARG A 78 -1.54 -12.62 -11.92
N GLU A 79 -0.42 -13.33 -12.06
CA GLU A 79 -0.03 -14.00 -13.31
C GLU A 79 -0.73 -15.36 -13.45
N HIS A 80 -0.75 -16.15 -12.37
CA HIS A 80 -1.40 -17.47 -12.33
C HIS A 80 -2.43 -17.56 -11.19
N PRO A 81 -3.57 -16.84 -11.27
CA PRO A 81 -4.54 -16.74 -10.18
C PRO A 81 -5.24 -18.06 -9.80
N GLU A 82 -5.17 -19.07 -10.65
CA GLU A 82 -5.66 -20.42 -10.41
C GLU A 82 -4.80 -21.21 -9.42
N ASP A 83 -3.50 -20.91 -9.31
CA ASP A 83 -2.60 -21.60 -8.37
C ASP A 83 -2.69 -20.98 -6.97
N ARG A 84 -3.50 -21.62 -6.12
CA ARG A 84 -3.71 -21.17 -4.73
C ARG A 84 -2.55 -21.51 -3.78
N SER A 85 -1.51 -22.19 -4.27
CA SER A 85 -0.31 -22.47 -3.47
C SER A 85 0.71 -21.32 -3.48
N VAL A 86 0.53 -20.34 -4.38
CA VAL A 86 1.39 -19.17 -4.53
C VAL A 86 0.66 -17.90 -4.07
N ALA A 87 1.40 -17.01 -3.42
CA ALA A 87 0.93 -15.67 -3.06
C ALA A 87 1.92 -14.61 -3.55
N GLU A 88 1.42 -13.42 -3.83
CA GLU A 88 2.20 -12.29 -4.33
C GLU A 88 2.39 -11.24 -3.23
N ILE A 89 3.60 -10.70 -3.11
CA ILE A 89 3.82 -9.39 -2.48
C ILE A 89 3.51 -8.34 -3.53
N GLN A 90 2.28 -7.84 -3.47
CA GLN A 90 1.72 -6.92 -4.44
C GLN A 90 2.30 -5.51 -4.33
N ALA A 91 2.74 -5.12 -3.13
CA ALA A 91 3.37 -3.85 -2.83
C ALA A 91 3.99 -3.87 -1.43
N ILE A 92 5.11 -3.16 -1.23
CA ILE A 92 5.73 -2.93 0.08
C ILE A 92 6.36 -1.54 0.12
N TYR A 93 6.07 -0.78 1.17
CA TYR A 93 6.56 0.59 1.35
C TYR A 93 6.96 0.84 2.81
N ILE A 94 8.05 1.59 2.98
CA ILE A 94 8.64 2.02 4.26
C ILE A 94 8.95 3.51 4.23
#